data_AF-A0AA88NR84-F1
#
_entry.id   AF-A0AA88NR84-F1
#
_cell.length_a   1.000
_cell.length_b   1.000
_cell.length_c   1.000
_cell.angle_alpha   90.00
_cell.angle_beta   90.00
_cell.angle_gamma   90.00
#
_symmetry.space_group_name_H-M   'P 1'
#
loop_
_entity.id
_entity.type
_entity.pdbx_description
1 polymer ?
#
loop_
_entity_poly.entity_id
_entity_poly.type
_entity_poly.pdbx_seq_one_letter_code
_entity_poly.pdbx_strand_id
1 'polypeptide(L)'
;MEFACSHVVCNWSSDGTGVSPTEHEYDNAHTIKQQEGPAPPPLPPRRLRKPRPTSLPLPPLPSFNSPLTPLSLPPPVPPRVDKLKSKSRLKANVNIVSLSIGKLVDMSQATGMESFQSPVICGKCSAALSCLSSIQKSTWVCEFCERENSVADGVNRVCIGQRTGIRSDDIYLPNQSEDDYQNLEDTLVVFCVDISGSMSVTTEVISNSRSTTHISRLEGIQDALQKTLSTMLQQSPRRRVALVTFNDEVVVYGDGTGTPLTLRDYALVDYDHIWKQGSSYSIPHCIAETYQQLIQRVKELRDHGATCLGPAALASVAMASRYPGSKVILCTDGRANIGLGEMEETPSLPSSPLTPYFYRQLALQAVESGVIISVMTFEGTDCRLADIGRLADTTGGRVNIVNIGNVATEIQSASMDNVLATNVMATLLASDGVYFPYEDENNHKLVREIGNVTKGLEITFQFSVKPEFTEVFLQKEMLPFQLQLRFKTRDQQRVTRIITEQRPVTTCSHVSAGGLNMDVIGVHCAQLCASLTMEGRVQEAQSQLKAQQNLLKQISEHRPIQNDESIYGNWMETMTTICDDITPESQMLSDEAAKVVYQMKKASSVSNNKSGTTGTQKKTTRKKNALVEAM
;
A
#
# COMPACT_ATOMS: atom_id res chain seq x y z
N MET A 1 -7.03 10.00 9.54
CA MET A 1 -5.94 9.04 9.83
C MET A 1 -6.45 8.08 10.88
N GLU A 2 -6.06 6.82 10.82
CA GLU A 2 -6.46 5.81 11.80
C GLU A 2 -5.21 5.21 12.44
N PHE A 3 -5.19 5.02 13.76
CA PHE A 3 -4.01 4.56 14.48
C PHE A 3 -4.26 3.21 15.12
N ALA A 4 -3.26 2.32 15.08
CA ALA A 4 -3.32 1.01 15.72
C ALA A 4 -3.48 1.11 17.25
N CYS A 5 -2.90 2.15 17.86
CA CYS A 5 -3.05 2.49 19.26
C CYS A 5 -3.63 3.89 19.39
N SER A 6 -4.53 4.11 20.36
CA SER A 6 -5.06 5.44 20.65
C SER A 6 -3.99 6.41 21.17
N HIS A 7 -2.86 5.90 21.66
CA HIS A 7 -1.74 6.65 22.21
C HIS A 7 -0.46 6.39 21.42
N VAL A 8 0.47 7.34 21.43
CA VAL A 8 1.85 7.15 20.98
C VAL A 8 2.65 6.47 22.09
N VAL A 9 3.22 5.31 21.81
CA VAL A 9 4.06 4.56 22.74
C VAL A 9 5.50 5.06 22.64
N CYS A 10 5.97 5.84 23.63
CA CYS A 10 7.26 6.53 23.54
C CYS A 10 8.47 5.63 23.84
N ASN A 11 8.35 4.64 24.72
CA ASN A 11 9.49 3.82 25.19
C ASN A 11 9.53 2.43 24.55
N TRP A 12 9.13 2.33 23.28
CA TRP A 12 9.29 1.09 22.54
C TRP A 12 10.78 0.83 22.27
N SER A 13 11.31 -0.31 22.70
CA SER A 13 12.60 -0.82 22.22
C SER A 13 12.44 -2.25 21.69
N SER A 14 13.25 -2.61 20.70
CA SER A 14 13.20 -3.91 20.02
C SER A 14 13.90 -5.05 20.79
N ASP A 15 14.33 -4.82 22.04
CA ASP A 15 15.20 -5.74 22.79
C ASP A 15 14.66 -7.18 22.83
N GLY A 16 15.26 -8.01 21.99
CA GLY A 16 14.91 -9.42 21.79
C GLY A 16 15.70 -10.15 20.69
N THR A 17 16.25 -9.45 19.69
CA THR A 17 17.20 -10.02 18.72
C THR A 17 18.15 -8.93 18.25
N GLY A 18 19.46 -9.10 18.51
CA GLY A 18 20.48 -8.14 18.14
C GLY A 18 20.53 -7.92 16.63
N VAL A 19 20.16 -6.72 16.20
CA VAL A 19 20.62 -6.11 14.96
C VAL A 19 20.98 -4.69 15.35
N SER A 20 22.27 -4.44 15.44
CA SER A 20 22.83 -3.09 15.54
C SER A 20 22.35 -2.28 14.33
N PRO A 21 22.10 -0.96 14.46
CA PRO A 21 21.91 -0.13 13.29
C PRO A 21 23.19 -0.20 12.46
N THR A 22 23.13 -0.81 11.27
CA THR A 22 24.19 -0.72 10.28
C THR A 22 24.22 0.71 9.76
N GLU A 23 25.13 1.51 10.32
CA GLU A 23 25.65 2.69 9.65
C GLU A 23 26.31 2.22 8.34
N HIS A 24 25.68 2.51 7.21
CA HIS A 24 26.36 2.47 5.92
C HIS A 24 27.27 3.70 5.83
N GLU A 25 28.44 3.64 6.46
CA GLU A 25 29.53 4.57 6.18
C GLU A 25 30.17 4.20 4.84
N TYR A 26 30.01 5.09 3.86
CA TYR A 26 30.84 5.09 2.67
C TYR A 26 32.25 5.52 3.05
N ASP A 27 33.17 4.55 2.99
CA ASP A 27 34.59 4.67 3.26
C ASP A 27 35.27 5.60 2.24
N ASN A 28 35.68 6.79 2.68
CA ASN A 28 36.63 7.65 1.97
C ASN A 28 37.74 8.03 2.95
N ALA A 29 38.72 7.15 3.07
CA ALA A 29 39.90 7.37 3.87
C ALA A 29 40.78 8.50 3.29
N HIS A 30 40.96 9.57 4.06
CA HIS A 30 42.21 10.34 4.05
C HIS A 30 42.69 10.59 5.48
N THR A 31 43.80 9.93 5.78
CA THR A 31 44.53 9.88 7.04
C THR A 31 45.22 11.21 7.35
N ILE A 32 44.90 11.85 8.48
CA ILE A 32 45.80 12.82 9.14
C ILE A 32 45.86 12.50 10.64
N LYS A 33 47.09 12.25 11.12
CA LYS A 33 47.49 11.91 12.49
C LYS A 33 47.30 13.09 13.46
N GLN A 34 46.73 12.85 14.64
CA GLN A 34 46.95 13.64 15.88
C GLN A 34 46.89 12.67 17.08
N GLN A 35 48.03 12.24 17.63
CA GLN A 35 48.68 12.75 18.86
C GLN A 35 47.85 12.59 20.15
N GLU A 36 48.30 11.65 20.99
CA GLU A 36 47.82 11.32 22.33
C GLU A 36 48.01 12.48 23.32
N GLY A 37 47.00 12.68 24.18
CA GLY A 37 47.04 13.55 25.37
C GLY A 37 46.44 12.82 26.59
N PRO A 38 46.84 13.18 27.83
CA PRO A 38 46.72 12.29 29.00
C PRO A 38 45.33 12.32 29.66
N ALA A 39 44.97 11.18 30.26
CA ALA A 39 43.70 10.98 30.96
C ALA A 39 43.58 11.83 32.26
N PRO A 40 42.37 12.36 32.58
CA PRO A 40 42.11 13.08 33.82
C PRO A 40 41.85 12.14 35.02
N PRO A 41 42.09 12.60 36.27
CA PRO A 41 42.09 11.76 37.49
C PRO A 41 40.68 11.47 38.05
N PRO A 42 40.56 10.44 38.92
CA PRO A 42 39.27 9.97 39.43
C PRO A 42 38.67 10.88 40.52
N LEU A 43 37.33 10.99 40.54
CA LEU A 43 36.56 11.75 41.53
C LEU A 43 36.33 10.96 42.85
N PRO A 44 36.26 11.64 44.01
CA PRO A 44 36.21 11.01 45.34
C PRO A 44 34.79 10.53 45.77
N PRO A 45 34.69 9.61 46.74
CA PRO A 45 33.44 8.95 47.13
C PRO A 45 32.51 9.85 47.99
N ARG A 46 31.22 9.90 47.65
CA ARG A 46 30.20 10.60 48.45
C ARG A 46 29.69 9.74 49.61
N ARG A 47 29.62 10.37 50.78
CA ARG A 47 29.34 9.80 52.11
C ARG A 47 27.86 9.44 52.32
N LEU A 48 27.66 8.28 52.93
CA LEU A 48 26.42 7.81 53.57
C LEU A 48 25.95 8.79 54.67
N ARG A 49 24.66 9.19 54.65
CA ARG A 49 23.97 9.83 55.78
C ARG A 49 22.95 8.87 56.39
N LYS A 50 23.01 8.78 57.74
CA LYS A 50 22.21 7.93 58.63
C LYS A 50 20.77 8.44 58.84
N PRO A 51 19.83 7.58 59.28
CA PRO A 51 18.42 7.91 59.52
C PRO A 51 18.18 8.49 60.93
N ARG A 52 17.03 9.15 61.13
CA ARG A 52 16.54 9.65 62.43
C ARG A 52 14.99 9.62 62.50
N PRO A 53 14.35 9.71 63.68
CA PRO A 53 13.62 8.59 64.28
C PRO A 53 12.13 8.87 64.62
N THR A 54 11.44 7.80 65.04
CA THR A 54 10.05 7.67 65.51
C THR A 54 9.80 8.21 66.93
N SER A 55 8.64 8.85 67.19
CA SER A 55 7.87 9.00 68.47
C SER A 55 6.93 10.23 68.37
N LEU A 56 5.70 10.38 68.92
CA LEU A 56 4.80 9.69 69.87
C LEU A 56 3.36 10.38 69.80
N PRO A 57 2.32 10.02 70.59
CA PRO A 57 0.88 9.93 70.22
C PRO A 57 -0.06 10.93 70.92
N LEU A 58 -1.38 10.93 70.62
CA LEU A 58 -2.46 11.65 71.35
C LEU A 58 -3.87 11.00 71.06
N PRO A 59 -4.97 11.27 71.82
CA PRO A 59 -5.68 10.35 72.76
C PRO A 59 -7.15 9.97 72.37
N PRO A 60 -7.96 9.24 73.21
CA PRO A 60 -9.19 8.55 72.75
C PRO A 60 -10.58 9.16 73.12
N LEU A 61 -11.56 8.91 72.23
CA LEU A 61 -13.03 8.63 72.37
C LEU A 61 -14.00 9.69 72.98
N PRO A 62 -15.26 9.82 72.49
CA PRO A 62 -16.32 8.87 72.87
C PRO A 62 -17.38 8.50 71.79
N SER A 63 -18.04 7.38 72.06
CA SER A 63 -19.12 6.73 71.33
C SER A 63 -20.52 7.11 71.86
N PHE A 64 -21.51 7.26 70.98
CA PHE A 64 -22.95 7.19 71.31
C PHE A 64 -23.76 6.48 70.21
N ASN A 65 -24.63 5.56 70.65
CA ASN A 65 -25.52 4.63 69.91
C ASN A 65 -26.73 5.35 69.25
N SER A 66 -27.31 4.88 68.14
CA SER A 66 -28.43 3.88 68.03
C SER A 66 -29.03 3.95 66.59
N PRO A 67 -30.00 3.11 66.14
CA PRO A 67 -30.27 1.68 66.34
C PRO A 67 -30.34 0.87 65.01
N LEU A 68 -30.42 -0.45 65.16
CA LEU A 68 -30.46 -1.48 64.11
C LEU A 68 -31.73 -1.47 63.24
N THR A 69 -31.56 -1.58 61.92
CA THR A 69 -32.52 -2.21 60.99
C THR A 69 -31.73 -3.03 59.96
N PRO A 70 -32.17 -4.25 59.59
CA PRO A 70 -31.37 -5.17 58.77
C PRO A 70 -31.57 -4.86 57.29
N LEU A 71 -30.57 -4.26 56.63
CA LEU A 71 -30.54 -4.13 55.19
C LEU A 71 -29.55 -5.15 54.60
N SER A 72 -30.12 -6.05 53.82
CA SER A 72 -29.54 -6.94 52.81
C SER A 72 -28.04 -6.75 52.52
N LEU A 73 -27.29 -7.85 52.63
CA LEU A 73 -25.93 -8.00 52.13
C LEU A 73 -25.80 -7.39 50.72
N PRO A 74 -24.82 -6.50 50.47
CA PRO A 74 -24.48 -6.11 49.10
C PRO A 74 -23.97 -7.34 48.34
N PRO A 75 -24.22 -7.42 47.01
CA PRO A 75 -23.73 -8.52 46.20
C PRO A 75 -22.19 -8.62 46.30
N PRO A 76 -21.62 -9.83 46.19
CA PRO A 76 -20.19 -10.02 46.36
C PRO A 76 -19.44 -9.16 45.33
N VAL A 77 -18.57 -8.30 45.86
CA VAL A 77 -17.59 -7.55 45.07
C VAL A 77 -16.81 -8.57 44.23
N PRO A 78 -16.72 -8.42 42.89
CA PRO A 78 -15.91 -9.32 42.08
C PRO A 78 -14.47 -9.32 42.62
N PRO A 79 -13.78 -10.47 42.63
CA PRO A 79 -12.49 -10.59 43.27
C PRO A 79 -11.53 -9.53 42.74
N ARG A 80 -10.97 -8.72 43.65
CA ARG A 80 -9.83 -7.87 43.36
C ARG A 80 -8.68 -8.76 42.93
N VAL A 81 -8.43 -8.83 41.63
CA VAL A 81 -7.23 -9.45 41.06
C VAL A 81 -6.07 -8.50 41.30
N ASP A 82 -5.55 -8.49 42.54
CA ASP A 82 -4.30 -7.82 42.84
C ASP A 82 -3.14 -8.82 42.86
N LYS A 83 -2.13 -8.50 42.04
CA LYS A 83 -0.72 -8.92 42.11
C LYS A 83 -0.38 -10.35 41.70
N LEU A 84 -0.41 -10.59 40.39
CA LEU A 84 0.75 -11.13 39.66
C LEU A 84 0.71 -10.75 38.16
N LYS A 85 0.54 -9.47 37.83
CA LYS A 85 0.77 -9.02 36.45
C LYS A 85 2.29 -9.01 36.22
N SER A 86 2.81 -10.10 35.65
CA SER A 86 3.96 -9.98 34.75
C SER A 86 3.72 -8.74 33.90
N LYS A 87 4.62 -7.74 33.94
CA LYS A 87 4.55 -6.59 33.04
C LYS A 87 4.68 -7.15 31.63
N SER A 88 3.55 -7.48 31.01
CA SER A 88 3.49 -7.96 29.64
C SER A 88 3.92 -6.81 28.75
N ARG A 89 5.22 -6.75 28.46
CA ARG A 89 5.76 -5.86 27.45
C ARG A 89 5.26 -6.35 26.10
N LEU A 90 4.66 -5.45 25.33
CA LEU A 90 4.20 -5.73 23.98
C LEU A 90 5.36 -6.35 23.18
N LYS A 91 5.05 -7.30 22.30
CA LYS A 91 6.05 -8.06 21.53
C LYS A 91 6.30 -7.51 20.13
N ALA A 92 5.49 -6.55 19.69
CA ALA A 92 5.68 -5.82 18.46
C ALA A 92 5.39 -4.33 18.66
N ASN A 93 5.93 -3.51 17.76
CA ASN A 93 5.63 -2.09 17.72
C ASN A 93 4.16 -1.89 17.31
N VAL A 94 3.44 -1.06 18.04
CA VAL A 94 2.03 -0.75 17.81
C VAL A 94 1.80 0.70 17.37
N ASN A 95 2.87 1.47 17.22
CA ASN A 95 2.84 2.82 16.68
C ASN A 95 2.72 2.75 15.15
N ILE A 96 1.50 2.50 14.68
CA ILE A 96 1.17 2.36 13.27
C ILE A 96 0.04 3.33 12.95
N VAL A 97 0.17 4.04 11.82
CA VAL A 97 -0.88 4.86 11.24
C VAL A 97 -1.32 4.27 9.90
N SER A 98 -2.63 4.13 9.71
CA SER A 98 -3.27 3.77 8.45
C SER A 98 -3.92 4.99 7.81
N LEU A 99 -3.70 5.10 6.50
CA LEU A 99 -4.22 6.14 5.62
C LEU A 99 -5.08 5.49 4.53
N SER A 100 -6.40 5.64 4.61
CA SER A 100 -7.30 5.25 3.50
C SER A 100 -7.24 6.27 2.36
N ILE A 101 -6.14 6.31 1.62
CA ILE A 101 -5.86 7.29 0.56
C ILE A 101 -7.02 7.38 -0.44
N GLY A 102 -7.61 6.25 -0.86
CA GLY A 102 -8.77 6.23 -1.76
C GLY A 102 -9.97 7.04 -1.26
N LYS A 103 -10.24 7.02 0.05
CA LYS A 103 -11.30 7.85 0.68
C LYS A 103 -10.86 9.31 0.85
N LEU A 104 -9.57 9.56 1.04
CA LEU A 104 -9.02 10.88 1.31
C LEU A 104 -8.86 11.75 0.05
N VAL A 105 -8.70 11.13 -1.12
CA VAL A 105 -8.65 11.86 -2.40
C VAL A 105 -10.03 12.02 -3.04
N ASP A 106 -11.06 11.34 -2.52
CA ASP A 106 -12.43 11.46 -3.00
C ASP A 106 -13.01 12.83 -2.60
N MET A 107 -13.23 13.68 -3.61
CA MET A 107 -13.74 15.04 -3.46
C MET A 107 -15.28 15.12 -3.46
N SER A 108 -16.00 14.01 -3.61
CA SER A 108 -17.47 14.02 -3.65
C SER A 108 -18.13 14.60 -2.39
N GLN A 109 -17.44 14.54 -1.24
CA GLN A 109 -17.92 15.06 0.05
C GLN A 109 -17.30 16.41 0.46
N ALA A 110 -16.47 17.02 -0.40
CA ALA A 110 -15.69 18.22 -0.07
C ALA A 110 -16.44 19.55 -0.27
N THR A 111 -17.67 19.51 -0.80
CA THR A 111 -18.42 20.70 -1.19
C THR A 111 -18.64 21.67 -0.02
N GLY A 112 -18.15 22.90 -0.17
CA GLY A 112 -18.29 23.98 0.83
C GLY A 112 -17.21 24.03 1.92
N MET A 113 -16.19 23.16 1.88
CA MET A 113 -15.05 23.16 2.81
C MET A 113 -13.74 23.67 2.19
N GLU A 114 -13.81 24.23 0.98
CA GLU A 114 -12.66 24.53 0.13
C GLU A 114 -12.15 25.96 0.34
N SER A 115 -10.83 26.10 0.42
CA SER A 115 -10.13 27.39 0.42
C SER A 115 -9.40 27.56 -0.90
N PHE A 116 -9.56 28.71 -1.55
CA PHE A 116 -8.86 29.04 -2.80
C PHE A 116 -7.45 29.61 -2.59
N GLN A 117 -7.02 29.69 -1.34
CA GLN A 117 -5.70 30.19 -0.97
C GLN A 117 -4.69 29.04 -0.89
N SER A 118 -3.41 29.36 -0.93
CA SER A 118 -2.36 28.38 -0.62
C SER A 118 -2.24 28.20 0.91
N PRO A 119 -1.94 26.98 1.39
CA PRO A 119 -1.71 26.75 2.80
C PRO A 119 -0.47 27.51 3.28
N VAL A 120 -0.54 28.09 4.47
CA VAL A 120 0.63 28.71 5.12
C VAL A 120 1.50 27.61 5.69
N ILE A 121 2.77 27.55 5.28
CA ILE A 121 3.71 26.48 5.63
C ILE A 121 4.89 27.02 6.45
N CYS A 122 5.38 26.21 7.36
CA CYS A 122 6.59 26.47 8.13
C CYS A 122 7.83 26.44 7.23
N GLY A 123 8.70 27.45 7.35
CA GLY A 123 9.92 27.54 6.56
C GLY A 123 11.03 26.55 6.93
N LYS A 124 10.87 25.72 7.99
CA LYS A 124 11.83 24.66 8.37
C LYS A 124 11.36 23.29 7.91
N CYS A 125 10.26 22.81 8.46
CA CYS A 125 9.79 21.43 8.26
C CYS A 125 8.67 21.31 7.21
N SER A 126 8.18 22.44 6.68
CA SER A 126 7.03 22.48 5.76
C SER A 126 5.69 22.04 6.37
N ALA A 127 5.58 21.91 7.69
CA ALA A 127 4.29 21.73 8.37
C ALA A 127 3.37 22.92 8.07
N ALA A 128 2.11 22.64 7.78
CA ALA A 128 1.12 23.67 7.56
C ALA A 128 0.53 24.17 8.87
N LEU A 129 0.23 25.47 8.88
CA LEU A 129 -0.57 26.14 9.90
C LEU A 129 -1.92 25.44 10.03
N SER A 130 -2.36 25.16 11.26
CA SER A 130 -3.54 24.29 11.52
C SER A 130 -4.36 24.76 12.72
N CYS A 131 -5.37 23.99 13.11
CA CYS A 131 -6.17 24.24 14.33
C CYS A 131 -5.35 24.17 15.63
N LEU A 132 -4.14 23.62 15.58
CA LEU A 132 -3.22 23.56 16.73
C LEU A 132 -2.40 24.85 16.90
N SER A 133 -2.41 25.71 15.88
CA SER A 133 -1.53 26.87 15.80
C SER A 133 -2.10 28.08 16.52
N SER A 134 -1.25 28.71 17.32
CA SER A 134 -1.54 29.95 18.01
C SER A 134 -0.77 31.10 17.37
N ILE A 135 -1.48 32.01 16.70
CA ILE A 135 -0.89 33.19 16.06
C ILE A 135 -0.85 34.32 17.08
N GLN A 136 0.33 34.90 17.30
CA GLN A 136 0.53 36.08 18.16
C GLN A 136 1.34 37.12 17.41
N LYS A 137 0.84 38.36 17.30
CA LYS A 137 1.57 39.49 16.66
C LYS A 137 2.12 39.16 15.26
N SER A 138 1.32 38.49 14.42
CA SER A 138 1.71 38.07 13.06
C SER A 138 2.90 37.07 13.03
N THR A 139 3.18 36.39 14.14
CA THR A 139 4.08 35.22 14.17
C THR A 139 3.38 33.99 14.75
N TRP A 140 3.84 32.80 14.35
CA TRP A 140 3.39 31.52 14.88
C TRP A 140 4.58 30.59 15.10
N VAL A 141 4.56 29.83 16.20
CA VAL A 141 5.55 28.80 16.49
C VAL A 141 5.02 27.48 15.99
N CYS A 142 5.77 26.82 15.10
CA CYS A 142 5.38 25.54 14.54
C CYS A 142 5.39 24.44 15.60
N GLU A 143 4.31 23.66 15.69
CA GLU A 143 4.09 22.63 16.72
C GLU A 143 4.95 21.38 16.49
N PHE A 144 5.51 21.24 15.29
CA PHE A 144 6.28 20.06 14.87
C PHE A 144 7.78 20.24 15.10
N CYS A 145 8.31 21.43 14.82
CA CYS A 145 9.76 21.70 14.82
C CYS A 145 10.18 22.91 15.67
N GLU A 146 9.22 23.55 16.35
CA GLU A 146 9.40 24.67 17.28
C GLU A 146 10.02 25.94 16.66
N ARG A 147 10.11 26.02 15.32
CA ARG A 147 10.55 27.25 14.62
C ARG A 147 9.45 28.30 14.64
N GLU A 148 9.82 29.54 14.95
CA GLU A 148 8.99 30.73 14.74
C GLU A 148 8.92 31.09 13.25
N ASN A 149 7.73 31.41 12.77
CA ASN A 149 7.46 31.79 11.38
C ASN A 149 6.59 33.06 11.37
N SER A 150 6.84 33.94 10.41
CA SER A 150 6.01 35.13 10.18
C SER A 150 4.80 34.82 9.31
N VAL A 151 3.69 35.48 9.59
CA VAL A 151 2.42 35.37 8.86
C VAL A 151 2.07 36.74 8.27
N ALA A 152 1.69 36.80 6.99
CA ALA A 152 1.30 38.08 6.38
C ALA A 152 -0.01 38.62 6.96
N ASP A 153 -0.14 39.94 7.08
CA ASP A 153 -1.28 40.60 7.75
C ASP A 153 -2.67 40.32 7.13
N GLY A 154 -2.72 39.81 5.88
CA GLY A 154 -3.95 39.38 5.21
C GLY A 154 -4.47 37.98 5.59
N VAL A 155 -3.67 37.19 6.33
CA VAL A 155 -3.99 35.81 6.73
C VAL A 155 -4.84 35.75 8.01
N ASN A 156 -5.08 36.89 8.68
CA ASN A 156 -6.03 37.00 9.80
C ASN A 156 -7.48 36.61 9.43
N ARG A 157 -7.78 36.45 8.13
CA ARG A 157 -9.05 35.92 7.59
C ARG A 157 -9.00 34.44 7.19
N VAL A 158 -7.84 33.77 7.22
CA VAL A 158 -7.78 32.32 7.08
C VAL A 158 -8.48 31.74 8.30
N CYS A 159 -9.49 30.91 8.06
CA CYS A 159 -10.48 30.41 9.03
C CYS A 159 -9.91 29.53 10.16
N ILE A 160 -8.87 29.97 10.86
CA ILE A 160 -8.23 29.27 11.98
C ILE A 160 -8.95 29.65 13.28
N GLY A 161 -9.42 30.90 13.39
CA GLY A 161 -10.00 31.48 14.61
C GLY A 161 -11.38 30.96 15.04
N GLN A 162 -12.00 30.02 14.33
CA GLN A 162 -13.28 29.41 14.72
C GLN A 162 -13.19 27.92 15.09
N ARG A 163 -12.02 27.30 14.98
CA ARG A 163 -11.85 25.85 15.24
C ARG A 163 -10.73 25.60 16.24
N THR A 164 -10.92 25.98 17.50
CA THR A 164 -10.17 25.33 18.59
C THR A 164 -10.59 23.86 18.62
N GLY A 165 -9.70 22.94 18.27
CA GLY A 165 -10.06 21.53 18.16
C GLY A 165 -8.86 20.59 18.07
N ILE A 166 -9.05 19.34 18.49
CA ILE A 166 -8.04 18.27 18.49
C ILE A 166 -7.72 17.77 17.06
N ARG A 167 -8.56 18.13 16.07
CA ARG A 167 -8.44 17.68 14.68
C ARG A 167 -8.95 18.74 13.69
N SER A 168 -8.25 18.91 12.56
CA SER A 168 -8.71 19.64 11.37
C SER A 168 -8.58 18.80 10.10
N ASP A 169 -9.36 19.17 9.07
CA ASP A 169 -9.38 18.57 7.73
C ASP A 169 -9.70 19.70 6.76
N ASP A 170 -8.64 20.25 6.17
CA ASP A 170 -8.67 21.49 5.39
C ASP A 170 -8.29 21.20 3.94
N ILE A 171 -9.10 21.69 3.00
CA ILE A 171 -8.91 21.44 1.57
C ILE A 171 -8.59 22.76 0.86
N TYR A 172 -7.52 22.76 0.09
CA TYR A 172 -7.02 23.90 -0.65
C TYR A 172 -7.04 23.62 -2.15
N LEU A 173 -7.68 24.51 -2.90
CA LEU A 173 -7.78 24.50 -4.36
C LEU A 173 -7.09 25.76 -4.89
N PRO A 174 -5.81 25.72 -5.29
CA PRO A 174 -5.17 26.88 -5.89
C PRO A 174 -5.97 27.34 -7.13
N ASN A 175 -6.00 28.67 -7.36
CA ASN A 175 -6.72 29.26 -8.49
C ASN A 175 -6.41 28.53 -9.80
N GLN A 176 -7.48 28.18 -10.52
CA GLN A 176 -7.46 27.36 -11.73
C GLN A 176 -6.68 28.04 -12.87
N SER A 177 -5.97 27.25 -13.66
CA SER A 177 -5.61 27.66 -15.02
C SER A 177 -6.72 27.18 -15.97
N GLU A 178 -7.08 27.99 -16.98
CA GLU A 178 -8.11 27.64 -17.98
C GLU A 178 -7.76 26.36 -18.78
N ASP A 179 -6.51 25.88 -18.71
CA ASP A 179 -6.01 24.68 -19.41
C ASP A 179 -6.33 23.35 -18.68
N ASP A 180 -6.92 23.38 -17.48
CA ASP A 180 -7.12 22.18 -16.65
C ASP A 180 -8.42 21.41 -16.97
N TYR A 181 -9.28 21.84 -17.90
CA TYR A 181 -10.53 21.13 -18.21
C TYR A 181 -10.32 19.99 -19.23
N GLN A 182 -10.39 18.73 -18.78
CA GLN A 182 -10.45 17.55 -19.66
C GLN A 182 -11.83 16.90 -19.60
N ASN A 183 -12.38 16.53 -20.77
CA ASN A 183 -13.66 15.84 -20.84
C ASN A 183 -13.51 14.43 -20.24
N LEU A 184 -14.15 14.22 -19.09
CA LEU A 184 -14.06 12.99 -18.32
C LEU A 184 -14.64 11.73 -19.02
N GLU A 185 -15.36 11.90 -20.14
CA GLU A 185 -15.85 10.79 -20.98
C GLU A 185 -14.75 10.20 -21.86
N ASP A 186 -13.60 10.87 -22.00
CA ASP A 186 -12.52 10.46 -22.92
C ASP A 186 -11.55 9.42 -22.36
N THR A 187 -11.75 8.95 -21.12
CA THR A 187 -10.93 7.86 -20.56
C THR A 187 -11.01 6.60 -21.44
N LEU A 188 -9.85 6.00 -21.71
CA LEU A 188 -9.69 4.85 -22.58
C LEU A 188 -9.46 3.58 -21.77
N VAL A 189 -10.09 2.48 -22.19
CA VAL A 189 -9.72 1.13 -21.73
C VAL A 189 -9.06 0.39 -22.88
N VAL A 190 -7.79 0.04 -22.73
CA VAL A 190 -7.02 -0.74 -23.70
C VAL A 190 -6.92 -2.18 -23.22
N PHE A 191 -7.48 -3.12 -23.98
CA PHE A 191 -7.24 -4.54 -23.79
C PHE A 191 -5.98 -4.92 -24.56
N CYS A 192 -4.93 -5.30 -23.84
CA CYS A 192 -3.66 -5.76 -24.39
C CYS A 192 -3.59 -7.28 -24.23
N VAL A 193 -3.80 -8.01 -25.33
CA VAL A 193 -4.11 -9.45 -25.31
C VAL A 193 -3.01 -10.25 -25.98
N ASP A 194 -2.46 -11.19 -25.24
CA ASP A 194 -1.57 -12.21 -25.77
C ASP A 194 -2.34 -13.13 -26.74
N ILE A 195 -1.79 -13.29 -27.94
CA ILE A 195 -2.23 -14.25 -28.96
C ILE A 195 -1.04 -15.12 -29.41
N SER A 196 -0.03 -15.29 -28.56
CA SER A 196 1.09 -16.18 -28.80
C SER A 196 0.66 -17.65 -28.82
N GLY A 197 1.52 -18.53 -29.34
CA GLY A 197 1.20 -19.95 -29.47
C GLY A 197 0.88 -20.67 -28.15
N SER A 198 1.33 -20.16 -27.00
CA SER A 198 1.02 -20.73 -25.68
C SER A 198 -0.47 -20.60 -25.32
N MET A 199 -1.16 -19.61 -25.88
CA MET A 199 -2.59 -19.38 -25.65
C MET A 199 -3.50 -20.49 -26.22
N SER A 200 -2.93 -21.42 -27.01
CA SER A 200 -3.61 -22.64 -27.51
C SER A 200 -3.87 -23.70 -26.45
N VAL A 201 -3.22 -23.62 -25.28
CA VAL A 201 -3.37 -24.61 -24.20
C VAL A 201 -4.83 -24.69 -23.75
N THR A 202 -5.39 -25.91 -23.71
CA THR A 202 -6.80 -26.13 -23.38
C THR A 202 -7.02 -26.67 -21.96
N THR A 203 -8.12 -26.28 -21.34
CA THR A 203 -8.61 -26.84 -20.07
C THR A 203 -9.96 -27.50 -20.28
N GLU A 204 -10.20 -28.60 -19.58
CA GLU A 204 -11.48 -29.31 -19.60
C GLU A 204 -12.52 -28.54 -18.78
N VAL A 205 -13.63 -28.16 -19.42
CA VAL A 205 -14.75 -27.47 -18.79
C VAL A 205 -16.02 -28.31 -18.92
N ILE A 206 -16.77 -28.43 -17.83
CA ILE A 206 -18.05 -29.15 -17.82
C ILE A 206 -19.12 -28.23 -18.40
N SER A 207 -19.64 -28.58 -19.57
CA SER A 207 -20.76 -27.86 -20.18
C SER A 207 -22.07 -28.15 -19.43
N ASN A 208 -23.05 -27.27 -19.59
CA ASN A 208 -24.41 -27.43 -19.04
C ASN A 208 -25.09 -28.74 -19.48
N SER A 209 -24.65 -29.35 -20.58
CA SER A 209 -25.08 -30.67 -21.08
C SER A 209 -24.42 -31.87 -20.38
N ARG A 210 -23.61 -31.68 -19.32
CA ARG A 210 -22.75 -32.70 -18.68
C ARG A 210 -21.73 -33.38 -19.60
N SER A 211 -21.50 -32.81 -20.79
CA SER A 211 -20.38 -33.17 -21.67
C SER A 211 -19.18 -32.30 -21.33
N THR A 212 -17.99 -32.89 -21.38
CA THR A 212 -16.75 -32.13 -21.19
C THR A 212 -16.28 -31.57 -22.52
N THR A 213 -15.92 -30.29 -22.52
CA THR A 213 -15.40 -29.57 -23.69
C THR A 213 -14.07 -28.95 -23.32
N HIS A 214 -13.06 -29.15 -24.17
CA HIS A 214 -11.78 -28.47 -24.04
C HIS A 214 -11.90 -27.07 -24.61
N ILE A 215 -11.54 -26.06 -23.81
CA ILE A 215 -11.55 -24.64 -24.20
C ILE A 215 -10.12 -24.14 -24.06
N SER A 216 -9.60 -23.45 -25.08
CA SER A 216 -8.27 -22.84 -25.04
C SER A 216 -8.24 -21.58 -24.17
N ARG A 217 -7.05 -21.16 -23.73
CA ARG A 217 -6.89 -19.88 -23.02
C ARG A 217 -7.32 -18.71 -23.89
N LEU A 218 -7.01 -18.73 -25.19
CA LEU A 218 -7.46 -17.70 -26.14
C LEU A 218 -8.99 -17.67 -26.25
N GLU A 219 -9.65 -18.83 -26.39
CA GLU A 219 -11.11 -18.90 -26.43
C GLU A 219 -11.74 -18.38 -25.13
N GLY A 220 -11.13 -18.66 -23.98
CA GLY A 220 -11.51 -18.09 -22.69
C GLY A 220 -11.40 -16.57 -22.66
N ILE A 221 -10.34 -15.98 -23.22
CA ILE A 221 -10.19 -14.52 -23.38
C ILE A 221 -11.23 -13.95 -24.33
N GLN A 222 -11.51 -14.61 -25.46
CA GLN A 222 -12.51 -14.15 -26.43
C GLN A 222 -13.90 -14.07 -25.81
N ASP A 223 -14.33 -15.10 -25.08
CA ASP A 223 -15.60 -15.12 -24.34
C ASP A 223 -15.62 -14.05 -23.23
N ALA A 224 -14.52 -13.90 -22.49
CA ALA A 224 -14.36 -12.89 -21.46
C ALA A 224 -14.52 -11.46 -22.01
N LEU A 225 -13.78 -11.12 -23.07
CA LEU A 225 -13.85 -9.82 -23.72
C LEU A 225 -15.24 -9.58 -24.30
N GLN A 226 -15.88 -10.59 -24.90
CA GLN A 226 -17.25 -10.46 -25.40
C GLN A 226 -18.23 -10.08 -24.28
N LYS A 227 -18.15 -10.74 -23.11
CA LYS A 227 -18.97 -10.43 -21.93
C LYS A 227 -18.66 -9.04 -21.37
N THR A 228 -17.38 -8.68 -21.26
CA THR A 228 -16.95 -7.38 -20.74
C THR A 228 -17.42 -6.25 -21.65
N LEU A 229 -17.20 -6.35 -22.97
CA LEU A 229 -17.62 -5.34 -23.95
C LEU A 229 -19.14 -5.14 -23.96
N SER A 230 -19.91 -6.24 -23.89
CA SER A 230 -21.38 -6.17 -23.77
C SER A 230 -21.82 -5.46 -22.50
N THR A 231 -21.15 -5.75 -21.37
CA THR A 231 -21.45 -5.08 -20.09
C THR A 231 -21.07 -3.59 -20.14
N MET A 232 -19.92 -3.24 -20.72
CA MET A 232 -19.49 -1.85 -20.90
C MET A 232 -20.46 -1.06 -21.76
N LEU A 233 -20.98 -1.66 -22.84
CA LEU A 233 -22.00 -1.04 -23.69
C LEU A 233 -23.25 -0.67 -22.88
N GLN A 234 -23.67 -1.54 -21.95
CA GLN A 234 -24.86 -1.31 -21.13
C GLN A 234 -24.63 -0.29 -20.00
N GLN A 235 -23.47 -0.35 -19.33
CA GLN A 235 -23.21 0.42 -18.12
C GLN A 235 -22.50 1.76 -18.39
N SER A 236 -21.67 1.83 -19.42
CA SER A 236 -20.85 2.98 -19.77
C SER A 236 -20.72 3.13 -21.29
N PRO A 237 -21.81 3.40 -22.02
CA PRO A 237 -21.82 3.44 -23.50
C PRO A 237 -20.87 4.47 -24.11
N ARG A 238 -20.52 5.52 -23.35
CA ARG A 238 -19.60 6.59 -23.74
C ARG A 238 -18.13 6.26 -23.47
N ARG A 239 -17.82 5.12 -22.87
CA ARG A 239 -16.43 4.72 -22.62
C ARG A 239 -15.76 4.37 -23.94
N ARG A 240 -14.53 4.86 -24.14
CA ARG A 240 -13.69 4.50 -25.28
C ARG A 240 -12.97 3.19 -24.99
N VAL A 241 -12.91 2.32 -25.98
CA VAL A 241 -12.28 0.99 -25.84
C VAL A 241 -11.34 0.75 -27.02
N ALA A 242 -10.15 0.23 -26.73
CA ALA A 242 -9.19 -0.20 -27.73
C ALA A 242 -8.76 -1.64 -27.52
N LEU A 243 -8.45 -2.32 -28.63
CA LEU A 243 -7.81 -3.63 -28.64
C LEU A 243 -6.39 -3.52 -29.19
N VAL A 244 -5.45 -4.09 -28.46
CA VAL A 244 -4.07 -4.33 -28.88
C VAL A 244 -3.81 -5.82 -28.67
N THR A 245 -3.24 -6.49 -29.65
CA THR A 245 -2.82 -7.88 -29.50
C THR A 245 -1.34 -8.02 -29.74
N PHE A 246 -0.76 -9.10 -29.23
CA PHE A 246 0.66 -9.34 -29.41
C PHE A 246 1.01 -10.81 -29.47
N ASN A 247 2.03 -11.10 -30.28
CA ASN A 247 2.69 -12.38 -30.41
C ASN A 247 4.15 -12.20 -30.87
N ASP A 248 4.53 -12.64 -32.08
CA ASP A 248 5.77 -12.23 -32.74
C ASP A 248 5.71 -10.82 -33.33
N GLU A 249 4.52 -10.20 -33.37
CA GLU A 249 4.29 -8.79 -33.71
C GLU A 249 3.29 -8.13 -32.74
N VAL A 250 3.28 -6.79 -32.68
CA VAL A 250 2.26 -6.03 -31.96
C VAL A 250 1.28 -5.45 -32.97
N VAL A 251 0.00 -5.75 -32.80
CA VAL A 251 -1.07 -5.22 -33.66
C VAL A 251 -2.00 -4.34 -32.85
N VAL A 252 -2.07 -3.08 -33.23
CA VAL A 252 -2.95 -2.07 -32.64
C VAL A 252 -4.19 -1.93 -33.51
N TYR A 253 -5.31 -2.45 -33.02
CA TYR A 253 -6.62 -2.39 -33.70
C TYR A 253 -7.40 -1.12 -33.37
N GLY A 254 -7.09 -0.46 -32.25
CA GLY A 254 -7.89 0.63 -31.72
C GLY A 254 -9.32 0.18 -31.45
N ASP A 255 -10.31 0.94 -31.92
CA ASP A 255 -11.73 0.59 -31.84
C ASP A 255 -12.21 -0.40 -32.92
N GLY A 256 -11.30 -0.97 -33.71
CA GLY A 256 -11.61 -1.95 -34.76
C GLY A 256 -12.24 -1.36 -36.04
N THR A 257 -12.46 -0.05 -36.11
CA THR A 257 -13.00 0.62 -37.32
C THR A 257 -11.91 0.99 -38.33
N GLY A 258 -10.72 1.31 -37.83
CA GLY A 258 -9.57 1.72 -38.65
C GLY A 258 -8.73 0.58 -39.19
N THR A 259 -7.72 0.95 -39.99
CA THR A 259 -6.65 0.06 -40.42
C THR A 259 -5.73 -0.24 -39.23
N PRO A 260 -5.48 -1.53 -38.90
CA PRO A 260 -4.56 -1.88 -37.83
C PRO A 260 -3.14 -1.37 -38.10
N LEU A 261 -2.47 -0.92 -37.05
CA LEU A 261 -1.03 -0.66 -37.06
C LEU A 261 -0.31 -1.93 -36.59
N THR A 262 0.58 -2.46 -37.43
CA THR A 262 1.41 -3.63 -37.10
C THR A 262 2.86 -3.20 -36.89
N LEU A 263 3.43 -3.55 -35.74
CA LEU A 263 4.82 -3.35 -35.38
C LEU A 263 5.52 -4.72 -35.34
N ARG A 264 6.59 -4.89 -36.11
CA ARG A 264 7.33 -6.15 -36.25
C ARG A 264 8.83 -5.90 -36.41
N ASP A 265 9.63 -6.96 -36.28
CA ASP A 265 11.07 -6.95 -36.48
C ASP A 265 11.76 -5.84 -35.64
N TYR A 266 12.51 -4.94 -36.29
CA TYR A 266 13.24 -3.85 -35.65
C TYR A 266 12.33 -2.92 -34.82
N ALA A 267 11.04 -2.81 -35.17
CA ALA A 267 10.12 -1.94 -34.45
C ALA A 267 9.88 -2.43 -33.01
N LEU A 268 10.05 -3.73 -32.74
CA LEU A 268 9.84 -4.33 -31.42
C LEU A 268 10.97 -4.02 -30.42
N VAL A 269 12.10 -3.46 -30.89
CA VAL A 269 13.26 -3.11 -30.06
C VAL A 269 13.50 -1.60 -29.98
N ASP A 270 12.67 -0.78 -30.61
CA ASP A 270 12.81 0.68 -30.66
C ASP A 270 11.72 1.36 -29.81
N TYR A 271 12.10 1.79 -28.60
CA TYR A 271 11.20 2.40 -27.62
C TYR A 271 10.52 3.65 -28.18
N ASP A 272 11.31 4.57 -28.74
CA ASP A 272 10.83 5.87 -29.22
C ASP A 272 9.89 5.69 -30.41
N HIS A 273 10.21 4.73 -31.29
CA HIS A 273 9.34 4.38 -32.41
C HIS A 273 7.98 3.86 -31.92
N ILE A 274 7.96 2.88 -31.01
CA ILE A 274 6.72 2.32 -30.46
C ILE A 274 5.90 3.41 -29.78
N TRP A 275 6.52 4.22 -28.93
CA TRP A 275 5.85 5.31 -28.22
C TRP A 275 5.23 6.32 -29.19
N LYS A 276 5.97 6.74 -30.21
CA LYS A 276 5.50 7.68 -31.22
C LYS A 276 4.33 7.12 -32.01
N GLN A 277 4.40 5.86 -32.44
CA GLN A 277 3.33 5.21 -33.19
C GLN A 277 2.07 5.03 -32.34
N GLY A 278 2.20 4.56 -31.10
CA GLY A 278 1.08 4.39 -30.18
C GLY A 278 0.39 5.71 -29.82
N SER A 279 1.17 6.75 -29.53
CA SER A 279 0.64 8.09 -29.20
C SER A 279 -0.02 8.79 -30.40
N SER A 280 0.46 8.51 -31.62
CA SER A 280 -0.08 9.11 -32.85
C SER A 280 -1.28 8.35 -33.42
N TYR A 281 -1.62 7.18 -32.86
CA TYR A 281 -2.72 6.36 -33.35
C TYR A 281 -4.07 7.10 -33.24
N SER A 282 -5.02 6.78 -34.12
CA SER A 282 -6.33 7.43 -34.14
C SER A 282 -7.07 7.22 -32.83
N ILE A 283 -7.76 8.27 -32.37
CA ILE A 283 -8.53 8.24 -31.13
C ILE A 283 -9.68 7.22 -31.26
N PRO A 284 -9.76 6.19 -30.40
CA PRO A 284 -10.87 5.24 -30.41
C PRO A 284 -12.20 5.92 -30.11
N HIS A 285 -13.25 5.59 -30.86
CA HIS A 285 -14.61 6.06 -30.58
C HIS A 285 -15.22 5.37 -29.35
N CYS A 286 -16.41 5.82 -28.94
CA CYS A 286 -17.13 5.23 -27.81
C CYS A 286 -17.60 3.81 -28.14
N ILE A 287 -17.69 2.93 -27.14
CA ILE A 287 -18.14 1.54 -27.32
C ILE A 287 -19.54 1.45 -27.94
N ALA A 288 -20.42 2.42 -27.69
CA ALA A 288 -21.73 2.51 -28.32
C ALA A 288 -21.68 2.56 -29.86
N GLU A 289 -20.61 3.10 -30.43
CA GLU A 289 -20.43 3.27 -31.86
C GLU A 289 -19.68 2.10 -32.51
N THR A 290 -18.80 1.42 -31.75
CA THR A 290 -17.82 0.47 -32.30
C THR A 290 -17.93 -0.96 -31.79
N TYR A 291 -18.92 -1.24 -30.94
CA TYR A 291 -19.11 -2.56 -30.33
C TYR A 291 -19.10 -3.73 -31.33
N GLN A 292 -19.80 -3.60 -32.47
CA GLN A 292 -19.91 -4.69 -33.45
C GLN A 292 -18.55 -4.99 -34.10
N GLN A 293 -17.79 -3.95 -34.43
CA GLN A 293 -16.47 -4.07 -35.05
C GLN A 293 -15.47 -4.67 -34.07
N LEU A 294 -15.46 -4.20 -32.81
CA LEU A 294 -14.59 -4.77 -31.78
C LEU A 294 -14.88 -6.24 -31.51
N ILE A 295 -16.16 -6.62 -31.37
CA ILE A 295 -16.55 -8.02 -31.18
C ILE A 295 -16.11 -8.89 -32.37
N GLN A 296 -16.23 -8.39 -33.58
CA GLN A 296 -15.78 -9.11 -34.76
C GLN A 296 -14.26 -9.36 -34.70
N ARG A 297 -13.46 -8.34 -34.38
CA ARG A 297 -12.00 -8.50 -34.22
C ARG A 297 -11.65 -9.49 -33.13
N VAL A 298 -12.33 -9.46 -31.98
CA VAL A 298 -12.14 -10.41 -30.88
C VAL A 298 -12.41 -11.85 -31.34
N LYS A 299 -13.48 -12.10 -32.08
CA LYS A 299 -13.82 -13.44 -32.60
C LYS A 299 -12.83 -13.96 -33.65
N GLU A 300 -12.14 -13.07 -34.34
CA GLU A 300 -11.18 -13.39 -35.39
C GLU A 300 -9.76 -13.65 -34.88
N LEU A 301 -9.50 -13.44 -33.58
CA LEU A 301 -8.19 -13.69 -32.98
C LEU A 301 -7.77 -15.15 -33.12
N ARG A 302 -6.48 -15.36 -33.40
CA ARG A 302 -5.86 -16.67 -33.57
C ARG A 302 -4.49 -16.69 -32.92
N ASP A 303 -4.20 -17.76 -32.20
CA ASP A 303 -2.91 -17.97 -31.55
C ASP A 303 -1.83 -18.37 -32.57
N HIS A 304 -0.64 -17.77 -32.45
CA HIS A 304 0.57 -18.17 -33.16
C HIS A 304 1.77 -17.38 -32.65
N GLY A 305 2.98 -17.86 -32.91
CA GLY A 305 4.20 -17.07 -32.72
C GLY A 305 4.69 -16.98 -31.28
N ALA A 306 5.68 -16.11 -31.09
CA ALA A 306 6.36 -15.83 -29.82
C ALA A 306 5.56 -14.80 -28.98
N THR A 307 6.15 -14.22 -27.93
CA THR A 307 5.47 -13.37 -26.95
C THR A 307 6.20 -12.02 -26.77
N CYS A 308 5.87 -11.00 -27.58
CA CYS A 308 6.38 -9.61 -27.45
C CYS A 308 5.60 -8.76 -26.43
N LEU A 309 5.55 -9.22 -25.17
CA LEU A 309 4.80 -8.54 -24.10
C LEU A 309 5.24 -7.09 -23.88
N GLY A 310 6.54 -6.82 -23.79
CA GLY A 310 7.03 -5.48 -23.46
C GLY A 310 6.69 -4.41 -24.51
N PRO A 311 6.93 -4.65 -25.82
CA PRO A 311 6.49 -3.75 -26.88
C PRO A 311 4.97 -3.51 -26.89
N ALA A 312 4.19 -4.55 -26.63
CA ALA A 312 2.73 -4.45 -26.59
C ALA A 312 2.23 -3.59 -25.43
N ALA A 313 2.81 -3.79 -24.24
CA ALA A 313 2.53 -2.98 -23.07
C ALA A 313 2.92 -1.50 -23.31
N LEU A 314 4.08 -1.25 -23.93
CA LEU A 314 4.53 0.09 -24.29
C LEU A 314 3.58 0.77 -25.27
N ALA A 315 3.19 0.11 -26.36
CA ALA A 315 2.23 0.64 -27.33
C ALA A 315 0.88 0.96 -26.69
N SER A 316 0.41 0.08 -25.80
CA SER A 316 -0.86 0.24 -25.08
C SER A 316 -0.83 1.43 -24.12
N VAL A 317 0.26 1.58 -23.35
CA VAL A 317 0.46 2.74 -22.47
C VAL A 317 0.60 4.02 -23.27
N ALA A 318 1.35 4.02 -24.37
CA ALA A 318 1.50 5.18 -25.25
C ALA A 318 0.15 5.67 -25.79
N MET A 319 -0.71 4.75 -26.24
CA MET A 319 -2.08 5.09 -26.66
C MET A 319 -2.91 5.66 -25.50
N ALA A 320 -2.87 5.02 -24.33
CA ALA A 320 -3.62 5.42 -23.15
C ALA A 320 -3.14 6.74 -22.51
N SER A 321 -1.86 7.08 -22.68
CA SER A 321 -1.19 8.25 -22.05
C SER A 321 -1.83 9.58 -22.41
N ARG A 322 -2.54 9.64 -23.54
CA ARG A 322 -3.25 10.81 -24.04
C ARG A 322 -4.47 11.17 -23.19
N TYR A 323 -4.94 10.24 -22.37
CA TYR A 323 -6.18 10.35 -21.61
C TYR A 323 -5.92 9.94 -20.16
N PRO A 324 -5.61 10.90 -19.27
CA PRO A 324 -5.47 10.62 -17.85
C PRO A 324 -6.70 9.89 -17.28
N GLY A 325 -6.47 8.90 -16.42
CA GLY A 325 -7.51 8.02 -15.91
C GLY A 325 -7.77 6.78 -16.78
N SER A 326 -7.03 6.61 -17.87
CA SER A 326 -7.11 5.43 -18.74
C SER A 326 -6.51 4.18 -18.10
N LYS A 327 -6.88 3.04 -18.68
CA LYS A 327 -6.55 1.71 -18.14
C LYS A 327 -5.98 0.84 -19.25
N VAL A 328 -4.97 0.06 -18.93
CA VAL A 328 -4.44 -1.02 -19.75
C VAL A 328 -4.68 -2.32 -18.99
N ILE A 329 -5.37 -3.27 -19.61
CA ILE A 329 -5.57 -4.62 -19.06
C ILE A 329 -4.72 -5.56 -19.90
N LEU A 330 -3.59 -5.97 -19.33
CA LEU A 330 -2.62 -6.87 -19.94
C LEU A 330 -2.98 -8.31 -19.57
N CYS A 331 -3.28 -9.13 -20.58
CA CYS A 331 -3.54 -10.56 -20.44
C CYS A 331 -2.42 -11.33 -21.14
N THR A 332 -1.74 -12.23 -20.44
CA THR A 332 -0.63 -13.04 -20.96
C THR A 332 -0.63 -14.44 -20.36
N ASP A 333 -0.10 -15.43 -21.06
CA ASP A 333 0.12 -16.77 -20.50
C ASP A 333 1.55 -17.27 -20.65
N GLY A 334 2.42 -16.46 -21.27
CA GLY A 334 3.84 -16.74 -21.43
C GLY A 334 4.74 -15.61 -20.92
N ARG A 335 6.03 -15.92 -20.79
CA ARG A 335 7.10 -14.94 -20.54
C ARG A 335 7.36 -14.13 -21.79
N ALA A 336 7.77 -12.88 -21.60
CA ALA A 336 8.31 -12.08 -22.69
C ALA A 336 9.60 -12.73 -23.22
N ASN A 337 9.62 -13.13 -24.50
CA ASN A 337 10.76 -13.80 -25.11
C ASN A 337 11.27 -13.10 -26.38
N ILE A 338 10.64 -12.01 -26.82
CA ILE A 338 11.13 -11.19 -27.92
C ILE A 338 10.90 -9.69 -27.65
N GLY A 339 11.76 -8.85 -28.23
CA GLY A 339 11.62 -7.39 -28.19
C GLY A 339 12.04 -6.75 -26.87
N LEU A 340 11.62 -5.50 -26.65
CA LEU A 340 11.92 -4.77 -25.41
C LEU A 340 11.38 -5.52 -24.18
N GLY A 341 12.18 -5.63 -23.13
CA GLY A 341 11.74 -6.29 -21.88
C GLY A 341 11.66 -7.82 -21.98
N GLU A 342 12.40 -8.42 -22.92
CA GLU A 342 12.65 -9.87 -22.97
C GLU A 342 13.20 -10.39 -21.62
N MET A 343 12.71 -11.56 -21.21
CA MET A 343 12.96 -12.18 -19.91
C MET A 343 13.70 -13.52 -20.02
N GLU A 344 14.18 -13.91 -21.20
CA GLU A 344 14.97 -15.12 -21.37
C GLU A 344 16.40 -14.93 -20.85
N GLU A 345 16.85 -15.86 -20.01
CA GLU A 345 18.22 -15.93 -19.55
C GLU A 345 19.08 -16.57 -20.65
N THR A 346 19.72 -15.77 -21.50
CA THR A 346 20.78 -16.28 -22.37
C THR A 346 22.04 -16.55 -21.54
N PRO A 347 22.53 -17.80 -21.40
CA PRO A 347 23.67 -18.13 -20.53
C PRO A 347 25.03 -17.59 -21.02
N SER A 348 25.09 -17.01 -22.22
CA SER A 348 26.34 -16.75 -22.96
C SER A 348 26.69 -15.28 -23.14
N LEU A 349 25.83 -14.35 -22.74
CA LEU A 349 26.07 -12.91 -22.81
C LEU A 349 25.59 -12.26 -21.52
N PRO A 350 26.33 -11.28 -20.94
CA PRO A 350 25.77 -10.47 -19.88
C PRO A 350 24.48 -9.87 -20.42
N SER A 351 23.36 -10.20 -19.79
CA SER A 351 22.07 -9.58 -20.08
C SER A 351 22.28 -8.08 -20.15
N SER A 352 21.78 -7.45 -21.21
CA SER A 352 21.86 -6.00 -21.35
C SER A 352 21.38 -5.36 -20.04
N PRO A 353 22.11 -4.41 -19.43
CA PRO A 353 21.78 -3.83 -18.13
C PRO A 353 20.41 -3.09 -18.09
N LEU A 354 19.67 -3.11 -19.19
CA LEU A 354 18.39 -2.43 -19.42
C LEU A 354 17.15 -3.32 -19.17
N THR A 355 17.24 -4.65 -19.18
CA THR A 355 16.05 -5.54 -19.06
C THR A 355 15.34 -5.49 -17.70
N PRO A 356 16.01 -5.41 -16.53
CA PRO A 356 15.31 -5.31 -15.24
C PRO A 356 14.61 -3.96 -15.04
N TYR A 357 15.00 -2.94 -15.81
CA TYR A 357 14.51 -1.57 -15.66
C TYR A 357 13.36 -1.24 -16.61
N PHE A 358 13.20 -1.99 -17.70
CA PHE A 358 12.20 -1.68 -18.73
C PHE A 358 10.78 -1.55 -18.13
N TYR A 359 10.31 -2.58 -17.43
CA TYR A 359 8.95 -2.57 -16.84
C TYR A 359 8.80 -1.52 -15.73
N ARG A 360 9.88 -1.23 -14.99
CA ARG A 360 9.87 -0.16 -13.99
C ARG A 360 9.74 1.21 -14.64
N GLN A 361 10.50 1.48 -15.70
CA GLN A 361 10.42 2.73 -16.46
C GLN A 361 9.05 2.90 -17.11
N LEU A 362 8.52 1.85 -17.74
CA LEU A 362 7.18 1.86 -18.30
C LEU A 362 6.10 2.15 -17.24
N ALA A 363 6.23 1.56 -16.04
CA ALA A 363 5.32 1.82 -14.94
C ALA A 363 5.35 3.29 -14.49
N LEU A 364 6.53 3.89 -14.36
CA LEU A 364 6.68 5.30 -13.99
C LEU A 364 6.10 6.24 -15.06
N GLN A 365 6.34 5.93 -16.33
CA GLN A 365 5.77 6.67 -17.46
C GLN A 365 4.23 6.60 -17.46
N ALA A 366 3.66 5.44 -17.14
CA ALA A 366 2.22 5.26 -17.00
C ALA A 366 1.66 6.06 -15.80
N VAL A 367 2.36 6.07 -14.66
CA VAL A 367 1.97 6.89 -13.50
C VAL A 367 1.92 8.37 -13.87
N GLU A 368 2.97 8.91 -14.49
CA GLU A 368 3.04 10.32 -14.88
C GLU A 368 1.92 10.71 -15.85
N SER A 369 1.54 9.78 -16.74
CA SER A 369 0.46 9.96 -17.70
C SER A 369 -0.95 9.71 -17.11
N GLY A 370 -1.06 9.34 -15.83
CA GLY A 370 -2.33 9.03 -15.19
C GLY A 370 -2.97 7.71 -15.64
N VAL A 371 -2.18 6.78 -16.18
CA VAL A 371 -2.63 5.47 -16.69
C VAL A 371 -2.43 4.37 -15.62
N ILE A 372 -3.42 3.50 -15.48
CA ILE A 372 -3.32 2.29 -14.66
C ILE A 372 -3.11 1.07 -15.54
N ILE A 373 -2.18 0.19 -15.15
CA ILE A 373 -1.95 -1.10 -15.81
C ILE A 373 -2.43 -2.19 -14.87
N SER A 374 -3.28 -3.10 -15.33
CA SER A 374 -3.63 -4.34 -14.61
C SER A 374 -3.08 -5.54 -15.36
N VAL A 375 -2.46 -6.47 -14.64
CA VAL A 375 -1.79 -7.65 -15.20
C VAL A 375 -2.57 -8.90 -14.80
N MET A 376 -2.94 -9.69 -15.81
CA MET A 376 -3.64 -10.95 -15.69
C MET A 376 -2.83 -12.06 -16.36
N THR A 377 -2.36 -13.02 -15.56
CA THR A 377 -1.65 -14.20 -16.05
C THR A 377 -2.50 -15.45 -15.90
N PHE A 378 -2.21 -16.51 -16.65
CA PHE A 378 -2.97 -17.77 -16.54
C PHE A 378 -2.37 -18.73 -15.50
N GLU A 379 -3.23 -19.51 -14.85
CA GLU A 379 -2.79 -20.56 -13.92
C GLU A 379 -1.94 -21.63 -14.62
N GLY A 380 -0.96 -22.18 -13.87
CA GLY A 380 -0.04 -23.18 -14.38
C GLY A 380 0.94 -22.65 -15.43
N THR A 381 1.23 -21.35 -15.41
CA THR A 381 2.24 -20.70 -16.25
C THR A 381 3.31 -20.07 -15.36
N ASP A 382 4.48 -19.79 -15.95
CA ASP A 382 5.48 -18.94 -15.33
C ASP A 382 5.66 -17.75 -16.28
N CYS A 383 5.01 -16.65 -15.94
CA CYS A 383 5.05 -15.38 -16.65
C CYS A 383 6.04 -14.39 -16.00
N ARG A 384 6.86 -14.84 -15.02
CA ARG A 384 7.69 -13.97 -14.18
C ARG A 384 6.86 -12.88 -13.52
N LEU A 385 5.76 -13.25 -12.86
CA LEU A 385 4.80 -12.33 -12.27
C LEU A 385 5.44 -11.39 -11.23
N ALA A 386 6.51 -11.82 -10.57
CA ALA A 386 7.32 -10.98 -9.69
C ALA A 386 7.85 -9.72 -10.41
N ASP A 387 8.18 -9.82 -11.69
CA ASP A 387 8.73 -8.74 -12.51
C ASP A 387 7.63 -7.93 -13.20
N ILE A 388 6.76 -8.58 -13.99
CA ILE A 388 5.67 -7.88 -14.71
C ILE A 388 4.60 -7.32 -13.77
N GLY A 389 4.39 -7.93 -12.60
CA GLY A 389 3.44 -7.45 -11.59
C GLY A 389 3.78 -6.06 -11.06
N ARG A 390 5.03 -5.61 -11.19
CA ARG A 390 5.47 -4.26 -10.81
C ARG A 390 4.74 -3.18 -11.60
N LEU A 391 4.35 -3.46 -12.85
CA LEU A 391 3.53 -2.56 -13.67
C LEU A 391 2.25 -2.21 -12.94
N ALA A 392 1.52 -3.22 -12.48
CA ALA A 392 0.25 -3.05 -11.80
C ALA A 392 0.39 -2.57 -10.36
N ASP A 393 1.43 -3.00 -9.66
CA ASP A 393 1.71 -2.53 -8.31
C ASP A 393 1.94 -1.01 -8.29
N THR A 394 2.90 -0.55 -9.11
CA THR A 394 3.33 0.86 -9.19
C THR A 394 2.23 1.77 -9.72
N THR A 395 1.46 1.31 -10.72
CA THR A 395 0.42 2.15 -11.34
C THR A 395 -0.93 2.09 -10.61
N GLY A 396 -1.06 1.29 -9.54
CA GLY A 396 -2.32 1.18 -8.80
C GLY A 396 -3.35 0.20 -9.38
N GLY A 397 -2.96 -0.66 -10.33
CA GLY A 397 -3.83 -1.68 -10.93
C GLY A 397 -3.80 -3.03 -10.22
N ARG A 398 -4.36 -4.07 -10.85
CA ARG A 398 -4.49 -5.41 -10.25
C ARG A 398 -3.43 -6.37 -10.75
N VAL A 399 -2.99 -7.28 -9.87
CA VAL A 399 -2.15 -8.43 -10.22
C VAL A 399 -2.95 -9.69 -9.93
N ASN A 400 -3.31 -10.45 -10.96
CA ASN A 400 -4.14 -11.64 -10.82
C ASN A 400 -3.64 -12.81 -11.68
N ILE A 401 -3.70 -14.01 -11.10
CA ILE A 401 -3.65 -15.27 -11.85
C ILE A 401 -5.09 -15.73 -12.07
N VAL A 402 -5.47 -15.96 -13.32
CA VAL A 402 -6.81 -16.29 -13.81
C VAL A 402 -6.87 -17.68 -14.42
N ASN A 403 -8.09 -18.16 -14.60
CA ASN A 403 -8.44 -19.37 -15.34
C ASN A 403 -9.72 -19.14 -16.15
N ILE A 404 -10.11 -20.13 -16.94
CA ILE A 404 -11.27 -20.01 -17.85
C ILE A 404 -12.57 -19.70 -17.09
N GLY A 405 -12.69 -20.14 -15.83
CA GLY A 405 -13.87 -19.92 -15.00
C GLY A 405 -13.99 -18.49 -14.44
N ASN A 406 -12.88 -17.76 -14.26
CA ASN A 406 -12.88 -16.45 -13.60
C ASN A 406 -12.28 -15.30 -14.44
N VAL A 407 -11.68 -15.58 -15.60
CA VAL A 407 -11.03 -14.55 -16.43
C VAL A 407 -11.99 -13.43 -16.82
N ALA A 408 -13.24 -13.76 -17.16
CA ALA A 408 -14.28 -12.77 -17.47
C ALA A 408 -14.57 -11.84 -16.29
N THR A 409 -14.69 -12.39 -15.07
CA THR A 409 -15.00 -11.59 -13.88
C THR A 409 -13.82 -10.69 -13.48
N GLU A 410 -12.58 -11.16 -13.66
CA GLU A 410 -11.39 -10.37 -13.34
C GLU A 410 -11.19 -9.24 -14.35
N ILE A 411 -11.29 -9.52 -15.66
CA ILE A 411 -11.22 -8.51 -16.73
C ILE A 411 -12.28 -7.43 -16.51
N GLN A 412 -13.51 -7.85 -16.24
CA GLN A 412 -14.60 -6.93 -15.95
C GLN A 412 -14.29 -6.06 -14.71
N SER A 413 -13.82 -6.67 -13.62
CA SER A 413 -13.52 -5.94 -12.40
C SER A 413 -12.40 -4.92 -12.59
N ALA A 414 -11.30 -5.30 -13.25
CA ALA A 414 -10.20 -4.37 -13.58
C ALA A 414 -10.68 -3.22 -14.47
N SER A 415 -11.61 -3.50 -15.39
CA SER A 415 -12.15 -2.48 -16.27
C SER A 415 -13.04 -1.44 -15.57
N MET A 416 -13.63 -1.79 -14.42
CA MET A 416 -14.48 -0.91 -13.62
C MET A 416 -13.69 0.00 -12.67
N ASP A 417 -12.44 -0.34 -12.35
CA ASP A 417 -11.62 0.40 -11.37
C ASP A 417 -11.25 1.79 -11.86
N ASN A 418 -11.94 2.83 -11.40
CA ASN A 418 -11.65 4.18 -11.86
C ASN A 418 -10.52 4.83 -11.05
N VAL A 419 -9.67 5.57 -11.76
CA VAL A 419 -8.72 6.50 -11.15
C VAL A 419 -9.50 7.63 -10.50
N LEU A 420 -9.35 7.78 -9.19
CA LEU A 420 -9.95 8.89 -8.43
C LEU A 420 -9.05 10.12 -8.46
N ALA A 421 -7.74 9.91 -8.40
CA ALA A 421 -6.74 10.96 -8.42
C ALA A 421 -5.43 10.46 -9.04
N THR A 422 -4.69 11.37 -9.66
CA THR A 422 -3.37 11.12 -10.25
C THR A 422 -2.29 11.94 -9.53
N ASN A 423 -1.04 11.51 -9.67
CA ASN A 423 0.15 12.16 -9.11
C ASN A 423 -0.01 12.45 -7.60
N VAL A 424 -0.56 11.48 -6.87
CA VAL A 424 -0.80 11.61 -5.43
C VAL A 424 0.52 11.51 -4.69
N MET A 425 0.79 12.52 -3.86
CA MET A 425 1.92 12.59 -2.95
C MET A 425 1.39 12.77 -1.53
N ALA A 426 1.80 11.90 -0.62
CA ALA A 426 1.51 12.00 0.80
C ALA A 426 2.74 12.48 1.56
N THR A 427 2.60 13.56 2.32
CA THR A 427 3.61 13.99 3.30
C THR A 427 3.05 13.82 4.70
N LEU A 428 3.63 12.91 5.48
CA LEU A 428 3.29 12.71 6.87
C LEU A 428 4.32 13.40 7.76
N LEU A 429 3.87 14.27 8.64
CA LEU A 429 4.70 14.98 9.61
C LEU A 429 4.31 14.58 11.03
N ALA A 430 5.32 14.37 11.86
CA ALA A 430 5.21 14.15 13.29
C ALA A 430 6.14 15.13 14.03
N SER A 431 6.11 15.12 15.36
CA SER A 431 7.02 15.96 16.17
C SER A 431 8.47 15.58 15.96
N ASP A 432 9.37 16.57 15.98
CA ASP A 432 10.82 16.34 15.94
C ASP A 432 11.25 15.43 17.10
N GLY A 433 11.83 14.28 16.77
CA GLY A 433 12.06 13.15 17.69
C GLY A 433 11.25 11.89 17.38
N VAL A 434 10.24 11.96 16.51
CA VAL A 434 9.58 10.80 15.90
C VAL A 434 10.26 10.46 14.58
N TYR A 435 10.32 9.18 14.22
CA TYR A 435 10.85 8.69 12.94
C TYR A 435 10.08 7.47 12.41
N PHE A 436 10.34 7.09 11.15
CA PHE A 436 9.67 5.98 10.45
C PHE A 436 10.68 4.86 10.14
N PRO A 437 10.72 3.76 10.92
CA PRO A 437 11.84 2.80 10.88
C PRO A 437 12.07 2.04 9.57
N TYR A 438 11.05 1.95 8.70
CA TYR A 438 11.12 1.17 7.44
C TYR A 438 11.12 2.05 6.19
N GLU A 439 11.27 3.36 6.37
CA GLU A 439 11.35 4.30 5.27
C GLU A 439 12.79 4.81 5.13
N ASP A 440 13.18 5.24 3.93
CA ASP A 440 14.56 5.63 3.61
C ASP A 440 15.05 6.83 4.44
N GLU A 441 14.15 7.74 4.81
CA GLU A 441 14.46 8.95 5.59
C GLU A 441 14.20 8.75 7.09
N ASN A 442 15.25 8.76 7.90
CA ASN A 442 15.14 8.68 9.37
C ASN A 442 14.83 10.05 10.02
N ASN A 443 13.67 10.61 9.67
CA ASN A 443 13.25 11.94 10.10
C ASN A 443 11.78 11.99 10.54
N HIS A 444 11.37 13.10 11.15
CA HIS A 444 9.98 13.38 11.58
C HIS A 444 9.04 13.76 10.44
N LYS A 445 9.55 13.76 9.19
CA LYS A 445 8.82 14.03 7.97
C LYS A 445 9.06 12.86 7.02
N LEU A 446 7.98 12.29 6.52
CA LEU A 446 7.98 11.23 5.51
C LEU A 446 7.26 11.75 4.27
N VAL A 447 7.89 11.64 3.11
CA VAL A 447 7.27 11.93 1.80
C VAL A 447 7.16 10.63 1.03
N ARG A 448 5.94 10.27 0.63
CA ARG A 448 5.66 9.09 -0.17
C ARG A 448 4.96 9.48 -1.47
N GLU A 449 5.57 9.11 -2.58
CA GLU A 449 4.95 9.17 -3.90
C GLU A 449 4.06 7.94 -4.10
N ILE A 450 2.76 8.17 -4.25
CA ILE A 450 1.75 7.12 -4.37
C ILE A 450 1.37 6.91 -5.83
N GLY A 451 1.36 7.97 -6.64
CA GLY A 451 1.00 7.90 -8.06
C GLY A 451 -0.51 7.91 -8.28
N ASN A 452 -1.03 6.93 -9.00
CA ASN A 452 -2.45 6.85 -9.35
C ASN A 452 -3.24 6.11 -8.29
N VAL A 453 -4.37 6.68 -7.87
CA VAL A 453 -5.16 6.17 -6.74
C VAL A 453 -6.53 5.68 -7.19
N THR A 454 -6.88 4.46 -6.77
CA THR A 454 -8.21 3.87 -6.89
C THR A 454 -8.93 3.86 -5.53
N LYS A 455 -10.24 3.58 -5.53
CA LYS A 455 -11.11 3.68 -4.33
C LYS A 455 -10.66 2.86 -3.12
N GLY A 456 -10.02 1.72 -3.35
CA GLY A 456 -9.62 0.78 -2.30
C GLY A 456 -8.23 1.00 -1.70
N LEU A 457 -7.49 2.03 -2.15
CA LEU A 457 -6.09 2.18 -1.72
C LEU A 457 -5.99 2.61 -0.25
N GLU A 458 -5.32 1.77 0.54
CA GLU A 458 -4.93 2.02 1.92
C GLU A 458 -3.42 1.82 2.06
N ILE A 459 -2.75 2.72 2.78
CA ILE A 459 -1.30 2.64 3.03
C ILE A 459 -1.07 2.80 4.52
N THR A 460 -0.16 2.01 5.08
CA THR A 460 0.21 2.04 6.49
C THR A 460 1.66 2.44 6.69
N PHE A 461 1.95 3.14 7.78
CA PHE A 461 3.30 3.51 8.18
C PHE A 461 3.53 3.17 9.66
N GLN A 462 4.65 2.51 9.94
CA GLN A 462 5.13 2.36 11.31
C GLN A 462 6.00 3.55 11.68
N PHE A 463 5.82 4.06 12.90
CA PHE A 463 6.67 5.11 13.46
C PHE A 463 7.22 4.72 14.84
N SER A 464 8.20 5.45 15.33
CA SER A 464 8.82 5.26 16.63
C SER A 464 9.36 6.58 17.17
N VAL A 465 9.54 6.64 18.49
CA VAL A 465 10.15 7.78 19.18
C VAL A 465 11.63 7.47 19.38
N LYS A 466 12.49 8.44 19.05
CA LYS A 466 13.93 8.33 19.28
C LYS A 466 14.20 8.29 20.80
N PRO A 467 15.10 7.41 21.28
CA PRO A 467 15.32 7.22 22.72
C PRO A 467 15.53 8.52 23.51
N GLU A 468 16.29 9.46 22.96
CA GLU A 468 16.63 10.76 23.56
C GLU A 468 15.43 11.72 23.70
N PHE A 469 14.33 11.50 22.97
CA PHE A 469 13.10 12.29 23.07
C PHE A 469 12.03 11.65 23.97
N THR A 470 12.25 10.44 24.48
CA THR A 470 11.26 9.67 25.25
C THR A 470 10.76 10.44 26.47
N GLU A 471 11.67 10.95 27.31
CA GLU A 471 11.31 11.66 28.54
C GLU A 471 10.62 13.00 28.24
N VAL A 472 11.12 13.71 27.22
CA VAL A 472 10.56 14.99 26.77
C VAL A 472 9.12 14.82 26.30
N PHE A 473 8.85 13.79 25.49
CA PHE A 473 7.51 13.54 24.97
C PHE A 473 6.54 13.07 26.06
N LEU A 474 6.99 12.25 27.02
CA LEU A 474 6.18 11.86 28.16
C LEU A 474 5.72 13.05 29.02
N GLN A 475 6.43 14.18 28.97
CA GLN A 475 6.03 15.44 29.63
C GLN A 475 5.05 16.29 28.79
N LYS A 476 4.99 16.10 27.46
CA LYS A 476 4.17 16.92 26.55
C LYS A 476 2.69 16.52 26.48
N GLU A 477 2.28 15.43 27.13
CA GLU A 477 0.93 14.82 27.15
C GLU A 477 0.35 14.39 25.78
N MET A 478 0.55 15.17 24.72
CA MET A 478 0.03 14.96 23.37
C MET A 478 1.12 15.24 22.32
N LEU A 479 1.09 14.51 21.20
CA LEU A 479 1.95 14.76 20.04
C LEU A 479 1.12 15.06 18.78
N PRO A 480 1.46 16.11 18.02
CA PRO A 480 0.81 16.40 16.74
C PRO A 480 1.28 15.47 15.61
N PHE A 481 0.33 15.13 14.74
CA PHE A 481 0.53 14.49 13.44
C PHE A 481 -0.19 15.29 12.36
N GLN A 482 0.43 15.46 11.21
CA GLN A 482 -0.18 16.11 10.06
C GLN A 482 0.07 15.32 8.79
N LEU A 483 -1.01 15.01 8.07
CA LEU A 483 -0.97 14.47 6.73
C LEU A 483 -1.26 15.59 5.73
N GLN A 484 -0.38 15.78 4.76
CA GLN A 484 -0.61 16.63 3.60
C GLN A 484 -0.69 15.74 2.36
N LEU A 485 -1.83 15.72 1.69
CA LEU A 485 -2.01 15.08 0.40
C LEU A 485 -1.99 16.13 -0.69
N ARG A 486 -1.15 15.93 -1.70
CA ARG A 486 -1.14 16.74 -2.93
C ARG A 486 -1.48 15.83 -4.09
N PHE A 487 -2.46 16.19 -4.89
CA PHE A 487 -2.92 15.35 -6.00
C PHE A 487 -3.63 16.17 -7.07
N LYS A 488 -3.92 15.52 -8.21
CA LYS A 488 -4.87 16.02 -9.20
C LYS A 488 -6.16 15.20 -9.15
N THR A 489 -7.31 15.86 -9.19
CA THR A 489 -8.59 15.17 -9.37
C THR A 489 -8.71 14.61 -10.79
N ARG A 490 -9.77 13.83 -11.04
CA ARG A 490 -10.12 13.36 -12.38
C ARG A 490 -10.29 14.51 -13.38
N ASP A 491 -10.78 15.67 -12.91
CA ASP A 491 -10.93 16.92 -13.67
C ASP A 491 -9.62 17.71 -13.78
N GLN A 492 -8.47 17.09 -13.54
CA GLN A 492 -7.12 17.69 -13.51
C GLN A 492 -6.92 18.85 -12.52
N GLN A 493 -7.92 19.15 -11.67
CA GLN A 493 -7.79 20.18 -10.65
C GLN A 493 -6.76 19.76 -9.60
N ARG A 494 -5.82 20.66 -9.33
CA ARG A 494 -4.81 20.45 -8.29
C ARG A 494 -5.46 20.64 -6.93
N VAL A 495 -5.26 19.68 -6.03
CA VAL A 495 -5.80 19.71 -4.67
C VAL A 495 -4.68 19.53 -3.68
N THR A 496 -4.72 20.30 -2.59
CA THR A 496 -3.96 20.02 -1.38
C THR A 496 -4.91 19.81 -0.21
N ARG A 497 -4.95 18.61 0.37
CA ARG A 497 -5.74 18.29 1.56
C ARG A 497 -4.82 18.12 2.77
N ILE A 498 -5.09 18.83 3.84
CA ILE A 498 -4.28 18.84 5.06
C ILE A 498 -5.13 18.38 6.22
N ILE A 499 -4.71 17.28 6.85
CA ILE A 499 -5.38 16.72 8.03
C ILE A 499 -4.40 16.83 9.18
N THR A 500 -4.79 17.52 10.24
CA THR A 500 -3.97 17.64 11.46
C THR A 500 -4.72 17.02 12.62
N GLU A 501 -4.06 16.21 13.44
CA GLU A 501 -4.63 15.67 14.68
C GLU A 501 -3.57 15.52 15.77
N GLN A 502 -3.97 15.45 17.04
CA GLN A 502 -3.08 15.15 18.16
C GLN A 502 -3.38 13.78 18.79
N ARG A 503 -2.33 13.12 19.27
CA ARG A 503 -2.44 11.82 19.96
C ARG A 503 -1.80 11.87 21.34
N PRO A 504 -2.46 11.34 22.39
CA PRO A 504 -1.86 11.27 23.73
C PRO A 504 -0.63 10.37 23.72
N VAL A 505 0.31 10.64 24.60
CA VAL A 505 1.51 9.80 24.78
C VAL A 505 1.33 8.80 25.91
N THR A 506 2.02 7.67 25.83
CA THR A 506 2.03 6.68 26.90
C THR A 506 3.32 5.87 26.88
N THR A 507 3.49 5.03 27.92
CA THR A 507 4.53 4.01 27.93
C THR A 507 3.95 2.65 27.59
N CYS A 508 4.77 1.76 27.05
CA CYS A 508 4.41 0.40 26.64
C CYS A 508 3.74 -0.38 27.78
N SER A 509 4.13 -0.16 29.04
CA SER A 509 3.53 -0.83 30.21
C SER A 509 2.09 -0.44 30.51
N HIS A 510 1.60 0.69 29.97
CA HIS A 510 0.23 1.17 30.17
C HIS A 510 -0.69 0.84 28.99
N VAL A 511 -0.16 0.26 27.91
CA VAL A 511 -0.98 -0.14 26.76
C VAL A 511 -1.68 -1.46 27.08
N SER A 512 -3.01 -1.46 27.00
CA SER A 512 -3.79 -2.70 27.04
C SER A 512 -3.77 -3.37 25.68
N ALA A 513 -3.25 -4.60 25.59
CA ALA A 513 -3.23 -5.39 24.35
C ALA A 513 -4.65 -5.57 23.76
N GLY A 514 -5.67 -5.66 24.61
CA GLY A 514 -7.07 -5.78 24.19
C GLY A 514 -7.70 -4.48 23.66
N GLY A 515 -7.01 -3.34 23.72
CA GLY A 515 -7.47 -2.04 23.21
C GLY A 515 -6.86 -1.63 21.87
N LEU A 516 -6.08 -2.52 21.24
CA LEU A 516 -5.43 -2.28 19.96
C LEU A 516 -6.42 -2.46 18.79
N ASN A 517 -6.27 -1.63 17.76
CA ASN A 517 -6.96 -1.79 16.48
C ASN A 517 -6.21 -2.84 15.65
N MET A 518 -6.74 -4.05 15.63
CA MET A 518 -6.10 -5.20 15.00
C MET A 518 -6.23 -5.20 13.49
N ASP A 519 -7.19 -4.48 12.92
CA ASP A 519 -7.29 -4.32 11.47
C ASP A 519 -6.10 -3.52 10.95
N VAL A 520 -5.78 -2.38 11.59
CA VAL A 520 -4.61 -1.57 11.22
C VAL A 520 -3.31 -2.35 11.40
N ILE A 521 -3.17 -3.11 12.49
CA ILE A 521 -1.96 -3.93 12.75
C ILE A 521 -1.84 -5.06 11.71
N GLY A 522 -2.94 -5.75 11.41
CA GLY A 522 -2.99 -6.86 10.47
C GLY A 522 -2.67 -6.43 9.05
N VAL A 523 -3.30 -5.34 8.58
CA VAL A 523 -3.02 -4.72 7.27
C VAL A 523 -1.57 -4.27 7.21
N HIS A 524 -1.06 -3.59 8.23
CA HIS A 524 0.32 -3.13 8.23
C HIS A 524 1.33 -4.27 8.18
N CYS A 525 1.12 -5.34 8.96
CA CYS A 525 1.95 -6.52 8.92
C CYS A 525 2.00 -7.12 7.50
N ALA A 526 0.83 -7.27 6.86
CA ALA A 526 0.73 -7.79 5.50
C ALA A 526 1.47 -6.91 4.49
N GLN A 527 1.23 -5.60 4.51
CA GLN A 527 1.83 -4.63 3.58
C GLN A 527 3.35 -4.54 3.75
N LEU A 528 3.83 -4.46 4.99
CA LEU A 528 5.25 -4.32 5.31
C LEU A 528 6.01 -5.59 4.93
N CYS A 529 5.53 -6.76 5.35
CA CYS A 529 6.22 -8.03 5.05
C CYS A 529 6.25 -8.27 3.55
N ALA A 530 5.15 -8.02 2.83
CA ALA A 530 5.12 -8.13 1.38
C ALA A 530 6.13 -7.20 0.69
N SER A 531 6.23 -5.95 1.15
CA SER A 531 7.19 -4.97 0.59
C SER A 531 8.64 -5.40 0.83
N LEU A 532 8.97 -5.79 2.07
CA LEU A 532 10.30 -6.28 2.43
C LEU A 532 10.69 -7.52 1.61
N THR A 533 9.76 -8.46 1.41
CA THR A 533 10.02 -9.66 0.60
C THR A 533 10.24 -9.32 -0.88
N MET A 534 9.46 -8.41 -1.46
CA MET A 534 9.67 -7.95 -2.84
C MET A 534 11.00 -7.19 -3.04
N GLU A 535 11.49 -6.54 -1.98
CA GLU A 535 12.80 -5.86 -1.95
C GLU A 535 13.97 -6.83 -1.68
N GLY A 536 13.70 -8.11 -1.42
CA GLY A 536 14.72 -9.11 -1.08
C GLY A 536 15.17 -9.08 0.39
N ARG A 537 14.55 -8.24 1.23
CA ARG A 537 14.82 -8.10 2.68
C ARG A 537 14.06 -9.15 3.50
N VAL A 538 14.17 -10.41 3.10
CA VAL A 538 13.36 -11.52 3.64
C VAL A 538 13.58 -11.74 5.14
N GLN A 539 14.81 -11.56 5.64
CA GLN A 539 15.10 -11.71 7.08
C GLN A 539 14.35 -10.69 7.95
N GLU A 540 14.24 -9.45 7.47
CA GLU A 540 13.47 -8.42 8.16
C GLU A 540 11.97 -8.75 8.15
N ALA A 541 11.45 -9.23 7.01
CA ALA A 541 10.07 -9.69 6.89
C ALA A 541 9.78 -10.82 7.90
N GLN A 542 10.64 -11.83 8.00
CA GLN A 542 10.51 -12.93 8.97
C GLN A 542 10.54 -12.42 10.42
N SER A 543 11.42 -11.48 10.74
CA SER A 543 11.50 -10.86 12.07
C SER A 543 10.18 -10.15 12.42
N GLN A 544 9.60 -9.39 11.47
CA GLN A 544 8.32 -8.71 11.66
C GLN A 544 7.15 -9.69 11.83
N LEU A 545 7.07 -10.71 10.98
CA LEU A 545 6.05 -11.76 11.10
C LEU A 545 6.09 -12.41 12.49
N LYS A 546 7.28 -12.78 12.96
CA LYS A 546 7.46 -13.38 14.28
C LYS A 546 7.07 -12.45 15.41
N ALA A 547 7.44 -11.17 15.34
CA ALA A 547 7.05 -10.17 16.33
C ALA A 547 5.52 -10.03 16.41
N GLN A 548 4.85 -9.95 15.26
CA GLN A 548 3.39 -9.78 15.18
C GLN A 548 2.63 -11.05 15.59
N GLN A 549 3.10 -12.24 15.22
CA GLN A 549 2.54 -13.51 15.70
C GLN A 549 2.59 -13.61 17.23
N ASN A 550 3.70 -13.18 17.84
CA ASN A 550 3.82 -13.13 19.30
C ASN A 550 2.85 -12.12 19.93
N LEU A 551 2.64 -10.97 19.30
CA LEU A 551 1.65 -9.98 19.74
C LEU A 551 0.22 -10.56 19.66
N LEU A 552 -0.13 -11.21 18.55
CA LEU A 552 -1.45 -11.83 18.37
C LEU A 552 -1.71 -12.91 19.42
N LYS A 553 -0.70 -13.75 19.72
CA LYS A 553 -0.76 -14.73 20.80
C LYS A 553 -1.05 -14.07 22.16
N GLN A 554 -0.34 -12.99 22.49
CA GLN A 554 -0.60 -12.22 23.72
C GLN A 554 -2.02 -11.65 23.78
N ILE A 555 -2.57 -11.20 22.66
CA ILE A 555 -3.94 -10.65 22.60
C ILE A 555 -4.97 -11.76 22.79
N SER A 556 -4.75 -12.93 22.18
CA SER A 556 -5.66 -14.08 22.29
C SER A 556 -5.81 -14.60 23.74
N GLU A 557 -4.80 -14.37 24.59
CA GLU A 557 -4.86 -14.68 26.04
C GLU A 557 -5.81 -13.74 26.81
N HIS A 558 -6.11 -12.56 26.27
CA HIS A 558 -6.89 -11.50 26.94
C HIS A 558 -8.30 -11.32 26.36
N ARG A 559 -8.52 -11.64 25.07
CA ARG A 559 -9.84 -11.58 24.43
C ARG A 559 -9.99 -12.67 23.36
N PRO A 560 -11.21 -13.18 23.11
CA PRO A 560 -11.45 -14.11 22.02
C PRO A 560 -11.12 -13.47 20.67
N ILE A 561 -10.52 -14.27 19.78
CA ILE A 561 -10.11 -13.84 18.45
C ILE A 561 -11.36 -13.58 17.59
N GLN A 562 -11.42 -12.41 16.94
CA GLN A 562 -12.52 -12.07 16.04
C GLN A 562 -12.31 -12.67 14.64
N ASN A 563 -13.37 -12.77 13.83
CA ASN A 563 -13.28 -13.36 12.48
C ASN A 563 -12.24 -12.66 11.59
N ASP A 564 -12.11 -11.33 11.69
CA ASP A 564 -11.16 -10.56 10.88
C ASP A 564 -9.70 -10.84 11.32
N GLU A 565 -9.46 -11.04 12.62
CA GLU A 565 -8.17 -11.48 13.16
C GLU A 565 -7.75 -12.87 12.64
N SER A 566 -8.71 -13.73 12.29
CA SER A 566 -8.43 -15.01 11.61
C SER A 566 -7.96 -14.84 10.17
N ILE A 567 -8.38 -13.79 9.45
CA ILE A 567 -7.94 -13.52 8.08
C ILE A 567 -6.47 -13.12 8.08
N TYR A 568 -6.10 -12.19 8.96
CA TYR A 568 -4.70 -11.76 9.09
C TYR A 568 -3.80 -12.89 9.60
N GLY A 569 -4.29 -13.76 10.49
CA GLY A 569 -3.58 -14.97 10.91
C GLY A 569 -3.22 -15.87 9.74
N ASN A 570 -4.17 -16.12 8.82
CA ASN A 570 -3.92 -16.93 7.62
C ASN A 570 -2.92 -16.26 6.67
N TRP A 571 -3.00 -14.94 6.47
CA TRP A 571 -2.02 -14.20 5.66
C TRP A 571 -0.62 -14.27 6.26
N MET A 572 -0.48 -14.13 7.59
CA MET A 572 0.80 -14.26 8.27
C MET A 572 1.39 -15.67 8.13
N GLU A 573 0.57 -16.72 8.25
CA GLU A 573 1.01 -18.11 8.04
C GLU A 573 1.47 -18.33 6.59
N THR A 574 0.69 -17.86 5.61
CA THR A 574 1.03 -17.95 4.19
C THR A 574 2.33 -17.22 3.87
N MET A 575 2.51 -16.00 4.40
CA MET A 575 3.73 -15.22 4.22
C MET A 575 4.94 -15.87 4.88
N THR A 576 4.75 -16.54 6.02
CA THR A 576 5.82 -17.31 6.67
C THR A 576 6.31 -18.42 5.74
N THR A 577 5.38 -19.19 5.14
CA THR A 577 5.72 -20.21 4.15
C THR A 577 6.45 -19.64 2.94
N ILE A 578 5.96 -18.52 2.38
CA ILE A 578 6.62 -17.86 1.25
C ILE A 578 8.05 -17.43 1.62
N CYS A 579 8.25 -16.80 2.78
CA CYS A 579 9.57 -16.38 3.22
C CYS A 579 10.52 -17.55 3.48
N ASP A 580 10.02 -18.68 3.98
CA ASP A 580 10.82 -19.88 4.25
C ASP A 580 11.21 -20.62 2.95
N ASP A 581 10.37 -20.54 1.92
CA ASP A 581 10.62 -21.13 0.60
C ASP A 581 11.63 -20.30 -0.24
N ILE A 582 11.83 -19.01 0.08
CA ILE A 582 12.84 -18.16 -0.56
C ILE A 582 14.22 -18.54 -0.02
N THR A 583 14.91 -19.40 -0.77
CA THR A 583 16.30 -19.74 -0.48
C THR A 583 17.25 -18.62 -0.95
N PRO A 584 18.42 -18.44 -0.31
CA PRO A 584 19.44 -17.48 -0.75
C PRO A 584 19.97 -17.80 -2.16
N GLU A 585 19.76 -19.03 -2.65
CA GLU A 585 20.18 -19.51 -3.96
C GLU A 585 19.14 -19.28 -5.05
N SER A 586 17.83 -19.29 -4.73
CA SER A 586 16.79 -19.08 -5.76
C SER A 586 16.40 -17.62 -5.94
N GLN A 587 16.41 -16.75 -4.92
CA GLN A 587 15.99 -15.32 -4.94
C GLN A 587 14.68 -14.96 -5.71
N MET A 588 14.00 -15.94 -6.28
CA MET A 588 12.95 -15.79 -7.27
C MET A 588 11.64 -16.30 -6.69
N LEU A 589 10.62 -15.46 -6.70
CA LEU A 589 9.28 -15.83 -6.31
C LEU A 589 8.60 -16.59 -7.45
N SER A 590 7.91 -17.69 -7.13
CA SER A 590 6.97 -18.30 -8.09
C SER A 590 5.82 -17.33 -8.37
N ASP A 591 5.10 -17.53 -9.48
CA ASP A 591 3.96 -16.69 -9.82
C ASP A 591 2.87 -16.75 -8.75
N GLU A 592 2.60 -17.92 -8.16
CA GLU A 592 1.63 -18.07 -7.07
C GLU A 592 2.05 -17.30 -5.82
N ALA A 593 3.33 -17.37 -5.45
CA ALA A 593 3.87 -16.62 -4.33
C ALA A 593 3.82 -15.11 -4.62
N ALA A 594 4.26 -14.68 -5.81
CA ALA A 594 4.23 -13.30 -6.24
C ALA A 594 2.81 -12.72 -6.21
N LYS A 595 1.80 -13.47 -6.69
CA LYS A 595 0.39 -13.06 -6.60
C LYS A 595 -0.02 -12.76 -5.16
N VAL A 596 0.27 -13.68 -4.23
CA VAL A 596 -0.07 -13.49 -2.81
C VAL A 596 0.65 -12.28 -2.24
N VAL A 597 1.94 -12.12 -2.52
CA VAL A 597 2.75 -10.98 -2.06
C VAL A 597 2.17 -9.65 -2.57
N TYR A 598 1.82 -9.55 -3.86
CA TYR A 598 1.17 -8.35 -4.41
C TYR A 598 -0.21 -8.08 -3.79
N GLN A 599 -1.00 -9.13 -3.52
CA GLN A 599 -2.28 -8.98 -2.84
C GLN A 599 -2.12 -8.47 -1.41
N MET A 600 -1.13 -8.98 -0.67
CA MET A 600 -0.82 -8.53 0.69
C MET A 600 -0.27 -7.11 0.71
N LYS A 601 0.53 -6.72 -0.28
CA LYS A 601 1.02 -5.34 -0.44
C LYS A 601 -0.12 -4.33 -0.65
N LYS A 602 -1.23 -4.77 -1.25
CA LYS A 602 -2.45 -3.98 -1.44
C LYS A 602 -3.57 -4.34 -0.45
N ALA A 603 -3.25 -5.01 0.65
CA ALA A 603 -4.22 -5.30 1.71
C ALA A 603 -4.84 -3.99 2.22
N SER A 604 -6.13 -4.03 2.55
CA SER A 604 -6.86 -2.89 3.13
C SER A 604 -7.75 -3.39 4.26
N SER A 605 -8.02 -2.51 5.22
CA SER A 605 -8.90 -2.80 6.33
C SER A 605 -10.33 -2.99 5.82
N VAL A 606 -10.97 -4.08 6.26
CA VAL A 606 -12.35 -4.37 5.88
C VAL A 606 -13.27 -3.38 6.59
N SER A 607 -13.51 -2.22 5.97
CA SER A 607 -14.62 -1.34 6.36
C SER A 607 -15.94 -2.04 6.02
N ASN A 608 -16.38 -2.95 6.88
CA ASN A 608 -17.74 -3.50 7.01
C ASN A 608 -18.59 -3.45 5.71
N ASN A 609 -18.19 -4.22 4.69
CA ASN A 609 -19.04 -4.53 3.55
C ASN A 609 -18.85 -5.99 3.18
N LYS A 610 -19.84 -6.81 3.54
CA LYS A 610 -19.97 -8.20 3.11
C LYS A 610 -20.07 -8.23 1.58
N SER A 611 -18.99 -8.64 0.92
CA SER A 611 -19.08 -9.31 -0.39
C SER A 611 -18.18 -10.53 -0.33
N GLY A 612 -18.81 -11.70 -0.20
CA GLY A 612 -18.13 -12.98 -0.02
C GLY A 612 -17.25 -13.31 -1.22
N THR A 613 -15.95 -13.45 -0.96
CA THR A 613 -15.04 -14.21 -1.83
C THR A 613 -13.97 -14.86 -0.96
N THR A 614 -14.38 -15.78 -0.09
CA THR A 614 -13.45 -16.74 0.53
C THR A 614 -13.67 -18.09 -0.12
N GLY A 615 -12.87 -18.38 -1.15
CA GLY A 615 -12.71 -19.74 -1.64
C GLY A 615 -11.98 -20.57 -0.60
N THR A 616 -12.72 -21.40 0.13
CA THR A 616 -12.17 -22.35 1.09
C THR A 616 -11.33 -23.39 0.33
N GLN A 617 -10.01 -23.21 0.28
CA GLN A 617 -9.10 -24.27 -0.17
C GLN A 617 -9.16 -25.42 0.84
N LYS A 618 -9.77 -26.53 0.44
CA LYS A 618 -9.77 -27.78 1.21
C LYS A 618 -8.35 -28.34 1.27
N LYS A 619 -7.84 -28.52 2.49
CA LYS A 619 -6.64 -29.33 2.80
C LYS A 619 -6.69 -30.68 2.07
N THR A 620 -5.78 -30.90 1.14
CA THR A 620 -5.49 -32.21 0.55
C THR A 620 -4.59 -33.01 1.51
N THR A 621 -5.19 -33.94 2.25
CA THR A 621 -4.49 -34.91 3.08
C THR A 621 -3.75 -35.92 2.19
N ARG A 622 -2.42 -35.80 2.08
CA ARG A 622 -1.54 -36.84 1.53
C ARG A 622 -1.62 -38.10 2.42
N LYS A 623 -2.32 -39.14 1.96
CA LYS A 623 -2.19 -40.50 2.52
C LYS A 623 -0.86 -41.10 2.05
N LYS A 624 0.04 -41.37 3.01
CA LYS A 624 1.20 -42.26 2.81
C LYS A 624 0.69 -43.70 2.69
N ASN A 625 0.91 -44.34 1.55
CA ASN A 625 0.79 -45.79 1.43
C ASN A 625 2.06 -46.43 2.01
N ALA A 626 1.88 -47.29 3.02
CA ALA A 626 2.91 -48.18 3.52
C ALA A 626 3.02 -49.39 2.58
N LEU A 627 4.22 -49.64 2.07
CA LEU A 627 4.58 -50.92 1.46
C LEU A 627 4.66 -51.99 2.56
N VAL A 628 3.96 -53.10 2.33
CA VAL A 628 4.14 -54.36 3.06
C VAL A 628 4.93 -55.28 2.14
N GLU A 629 6.16 -55.60 2.51
CA GLU A 629 6.92 -56.72 1.97
C GLU A 629 6.31 -58.04 2.45
N ALA A 630 6.08 -58.97 1.52
CA ALA A 630 5.98 -60.40 1.80
C ALA A 630 6.32 -61.17 0.52
N MET A 631 7.62 -61.33 0.25
CA MET A 631 8.36 -62.53 -0.19
C MET A 631 9.66 -62.15 -0.88
#